data_AF-A0A9W4A0R2-F1
#
_entry.id   AF-A0A9W4A0R2-F1
#
_cell.length_a   1.000
_cell.length_b   1.000
_cell.length_c   1.000
_cell.angle_alpha   90.00
_cell.angle_beta   90.00
_cell.angle_gamma   90.00
#
_symmetry.space_group_name_H-M   'P 1'
#
loop_
_entity.id
_entity.type
_entity.pdbx_description
1 polymer ?
#
loop_
_entity_poly.entity_id
_entity_poly.type
_entity_poly.pdbx_seq_one_letter_code
_entity_poly.pdbx_strand_id
1 'polypeptide(L)'
;MNIKFNKKVVAFTAGLTVLSSPLVSFAEEQQSVNNKQPTNVQEQSKTTSDEQALKSIEASFEGVDGRGGGTVDKKKTDSLQRSEGIHEETGTLTVPSNSNRIKRSLSPISPSTSSTINGVPFTEWIVPAGNDNIRPQNYMSPKYITIHETDNTSVGAGARNHAQYLYNQAVGNTDRAASWHFTVDDKEIYQHLPLNENGWHAGDGDGPGNRESIAIEIAVNSDGNYSKAVDNAKKLVAYLMKETGVPLNNIVKHQKWSGKICPANMINNGQWDTFVNGVGGYYNNLYQPKDDITGGWYEEAIRELNRRGIMIGEGNGVFAPNRAITRAEFAQLISNSLNLPAGDASFKDLNDANSTLRDGIKRTASAGIIQGRGDGYFDPNTPITREESAIIVNKALQYKGIWGPVVNLPFSDKDQIIYKEDVQRLYGLGIVRGKGDNQYDPKGTTTRGETATFILNMLQVIENGSVEKVIGTAQINGIGVNVRSGSGTNYSIVRKTSKGEKVTVYEEENGWLRIGTGQWIYYDSSYIDYNRL
;
A
#
# COMPACT_ATOMS: atom_id res chain seq x y z
N MET A 1 31.62 10.25 -38.94
CA MET A 1 31.17 10.70 -40.27
C MET A 1 29.72 10.26 -40.41
N ASN A 2 28.77 11.19 -40.25
CA ASN A 2 27.34 10.90 -40.44
C ASN A 2 26.98 11.15 -41.91
N ILE A 3 26.52 10.09 -42.60
CA ILE A 3 25.86 10.17 -43.91
C ILE A 3 24.73 9.11 -43.83
N LYS A 4 23.45 9.46 -43.59
CA LYS A 4 22.40 9.87 -44.57
C LYS A 4 22.26 8.84 -45.72
N PHE A 5 21.10 8.34 -46.15
CA PHE A 5 19.80 8.97 -46.40
C PHE A 5 18.79 7.93 -46.97
N ASN A 6 17.50 8.16 -46.68
CA ASN A 6 16.32 8.16 -47.60
C ASN A 6 15.78 6.92 -48.37
N LYS A 7 14.44 6.77 -48.22
CA LYS A 7 13.37 6.69 -49.26
C LYS A 7 13.36 5.43 -50.14
N LYS A 8 12.25 4.85 -50.65
CA LYS A 8 10.81 5.16 -50.80
C LYS A 8 10.20 3.96 -51.60
N VAL A 9 8.89 3.68 -51.43
CA VAL A 9 7.87 3.41 -52.52
C VAL A 9 7.99 2.08 -53.31
N VAL A 10 6.99 1.32 -53.79
CA VAL A 10 5.50 1.32 -53.83
C VAL A 10 5.00 -0.04 -54.41
N ALA A 11 3.79 -0.46 -54.00
CA ALA A 11 2.73 -1.29 -54.64
C ALA A 11 3.00 -2.63 -55.37
N PHE A 12 2.09 -3.61 -55.21
CA PHE A 12 0.94 -3.86 -56.12
C PHE A 12 -0.03 -4.96 -55.61
N THR A 13 -1.35 -4.68 -55.70
CA THR A 13 -2.55 -5.53 -56.04
C THR A 13 -2.74 -6.95 -55.48
N ALA A 14 -3.94 -7.54 -55.36
CA ALA A 14 -5.37 -7.21 -55.35
C ALA A 14 -6.12 -8.56 -55.16
N GLY A 15 -7.32 -8.58 -54.59
CA GLY A 15 -8.16 -9.77 -54.56
C GLY A 15 -9.41 -9.64 -53.69
N LEU A 16 -10.54 -9.43 -54.35
CA LEU A 16 -11.88 -9.12 -53.84
C LEU A 16 -12.75 -10.38 -53.84
N THR A 17 -13.58 -10.59 -52.81
CA THR A 17 -14.89 -11.24 -53.00
C THR A 17 -15.90 -10.84 -51.92
N VAL A 18 -17.12 -10.57 -52.38
CA VAL A 18 -18.32 -10.04 -51.73
C VAL A 18 -19.37 -11.16 -51.69
N LEU A 19 -20.18 -11.24 -50.63
CA LEU A 19 -21.56 -11.78 -50.58
C LEU A 19 -22.26 -11.08 -49.39
N SER A 20 -23.06 -10.01 -49.58
CA SER A 20 -24.49 -9.94 -49.96
C SER A 20 -25.48 -10.46 -48.90
N SER A 21 -26.36 -9.54 -48.48
CA SER A 21 -27.47 -9.56 -47.50
C SER A 21 -28.57 -10.62 -47.75
N PRO A 22 -29.65 -10.69 -46.94
CA PRO A 22 -30.78 -9.75 -47.11
C PRO A 22 -31.53 -9.30 -45.83
N LEU A 23 -32.18 -8.14 -45.98
CA LEU A 23 -33.33 -7.60 -45.21
C LEU A 23 -34.61 -8.42 -45.46
N VAL A 24 -35.58 -8.35 -44.53
CA VAL A 24 -37.07 -8.12 -44.70
C VAL A 24 -37.66 -8.07 -43.27
N SER A 25 -38.09 -6.90 -42.76
CA SER A 25 -39.43 -6.25 -42.76
C SER A 25 -40.41 -6.74 -41.69
N PHE A 26 -41.02 -5.83 -40.92
CA PHE A 26 -42.47 -5.58 -40.91
C PHE A 26 -42.76 -4.27 -40.15
N ALA A 27 -43.72 -3.50 -40.67
CA ALA A 27 -44.25 -2.23 -40.14
C ALA A 27 -45.77 -2.36 -39.86
N GLU A 28 -46.36 -1.27 -39.33
CA GLU A 28 -47.77 -1.01 -38.95
C GLU A 28 -48.16 -1.46 -37.53
N GLU A 29 -48.87 -0.71 -36.67
CA GLU A 29 -49.85 0.40 -36.81
C GLU A 29 -50.05 0.98 -35.37
N GLN A 30 -50.14 2.29 -35.07
CA GLN A 30 -51.34 3.17 -35.09
C GLN A 30 -51.00 4.50 -34.34
N GLN A 31 -51.73 5.55 -34.67
CA GLN A 31 -51.52 6.98 -34.37
C GLN A 31 -51.89 7.42 -32.93
N SER A 32 -51.24 8.50 -32.42
CA SER A 32 -51.87 9.82 -32.12
C SER A 32 -51.06 10.72 -31.18
N VAL A 33 -50.75 11.93 -31.69
CA VAL A 33 -50.87 13.25 -31.03
C VAL A 33 -50.27 13.46 -29.63
N ASN A 34 -49.11 14.12 -29.52
CA ASN A 34 -49.03 15.54 -29.11
C ASN A 34 -47.59 16.06 -28.98
N ASN A 35 -47.36 17.21 -29.59
CA ASN A 35 -46.13 17.97 -29.57
C ASN A 35 -46.11 18.86 -28.30
N LYS A 36 -45.24 18.59 -27.32
CA LYS A 36 -44.86 19.57 -26.29
C LYS A 36 -43.37 19.49 -26.01
N GLN A 37 -42.70 20.57 -26.39
CA GLN A 37 -41.36 20.96 -26.00
C GLN A 37 -41.20 20.86 -24.46
N PRO A 38 -40.19 20.15 -23.91
CA PRO A 38 -39.95 20.19 -22.48
C PRO A 38 -39.29 21.52 -22.10
N THR A 39 -40.01 22.28 -21.29
CA THR A 39 -39.58 23.54 -20.66
C THR A 39 -38.45 23.32 -19.67
N ASN A 40 -37.45 24.20 -19.76
CA ASN A 40 -36.22 24.25 -18.98
C ASN A 40 -36.44 24.74 -17.53
N VAL A 41 -37.00 23.89 -16.66
CA VAL A 41 -37.35 24.27 -15.25
C VAL A 41 -36.32 23.75 -14.22
N GLN A 42 -35.53 22.73 -14.53
CA GLN A 42 -34.56 22.15 -13.58
C GLN A 42 -33.17 22.83 -13.59
N GLU A 43 -32.78 23.48 -14.69
CA GLU A 43 -31.49 24.17 -14.78
C GLU A 43 -31.53 25.56 -14.13
N GLN A 44 -32.65 26.30 -14.30
CA GLN A 44 -32.83 27.61 -13.69
C GLN A 44 -32.89 27.57 -12.16
N SER A 45 -33.57 26.58 -11.55
CA SER A 45 -33.69 26.52 -10.08
C SER A 45 -32.37 26.18 -9.37
N LYS A 46 -31.50 25.40 -10.02
CA LYS A 46 -30.17 25.06 -9.52
C LYS A 46 -29.23 26.27 -9.57
N THR A 47 -29.29 27.06 -10.64
CA THR A 47 -28.52 28.30 -10.76
C THR A 47 -28.94 29.37 -9.74
N THR A 48 -30.23 29.50 -9.43
CA THR A 48 -30.69 30.46 -8.40
C THR A 48 -30.25 30.04 -7.00
N SER A 49 -30.22 28.74 -6.71
CA SER A 49 -29.77 28.20 -5.42
C SER A 49 -28.27 28.37 -5.22
N ASP A 50 -27.45 28.14 -6.26
CA ASP A 50 -26.00 28.33 -6.19
C ASP A 50 -25.64 29.81 -6.06
N GLU A 51 -26.35 30.72 -6.75
CA GLU A 51 -26.14 32.16 -6.61
C GLU A 51 -26.50 32.67 -5.19
N GLN A 52 -27.58 32.15 -4.60
CA GLN A 52 -27.95 32.45 -3.22
C GLN A 52 -26.92 31.91 -2.22
N ALA A 53 -26.40 30.70 -2.44
CA ALA A 53 -25.34 30.14 -1.62
C ALA A 53 -24.07 30.99 -1.69
N LEU A 54 -23.63 31.40 -2.89
CA LEU A 54 -22.47 32.27 -3.06
C LEU A 54 -22.63 33.62 -2.35
N LYS A 55 -23.80 34.26 -2.47
CA LYS A 55 -24.10 35.52 -1.76
C LYS A 55 -24.06 35.33 -0.24
N SER A 56 -24.53 34.18 0.26
CA SER A 56 -24.46 33.88 1.69
C SER A 56 -23.03 33.67 2.19
N ILE A 57 -22.18 33.04 1.37
CA ILE A 57 -20.76 32.83 1.68
C ILE A 57 -20.01 34.17 1.65
N GLU A 58 -20.32 35.04 0.68
CA GLU A 58 -19.80 36.41 0.66
C GLU A 58 -20.14 37.15 1.96
N ALA A 59 -21.40 37.08 2.40
CA ALA A 59 -21.88 37.72 3.62
C ALA A 59 -21.24 37.15 4.90
N SER A 60 -21.04 35.83 5.01
CA SER A 60 -20.44 35.19 6.20
C SER A 60 -18.98 35.60 6.44
N PHE A 61 -18.39 36.25 5.44
CA PHE A 61 -16.99 36.58 5.40
C PHE A 61 -16.70 38.09 5.38
N GLU A 62 -17.74 38.94 5.39
CA GLU A 62 -17.60 40.38 5.52
C GLU A 62 -16.87 40.76 6.82
N GLY A 63 -15.81 41.56 6.73
CA GLY A 63 -15.05 42.04 7.88
C GLY A 63 -14.12 41.00 8.56
N VAL A 64 -13.99 39.79 8.00
CA VAL A 64 -13.05 38.77 8.50
C VAL A 64 -11.71 38.90 7.75
N ASP A 65 -10.65 39.25 8.48
CA ASP A 65 -9.27 39.32 7.98
C ASP A 65 -8.36 38.27 8.66
N GLY A 66 -7.66 37.49 7.85
CA GLY A 66 -6.70 36.47 8.25
C GLY A 66 -5.30 37.02 8.59
N ARG A 67 -4.98 38.28 8.30
CA ARG A 67 -3.69 38.93 8.63
C ARG A 67 -3.62 39.54 10.04
N GLY A 68 -4.72 39.53 10.80
CA GLY A 68 -4.72 39.95 12.21
C GLY A 68 -4.89 41.46 12.46
N GLY A 69 -5.33 42.24 11.47
CA GLY A 69 -5.69 43.65 11.64
C GLY A 69 -7.20 43.83 11.87
N GLY A 70 -7.61 44.49 12.95
CA GLY A 70 -9.01 44.84 13.20
C GLY A 70 -9.53 45.90 12.22
N THR A 71 -10.79 45.75 11.79
CA THR A 71 -11.65 46.71 11.07
C THR A 71 -11.06 47.37 9.82
N VAL A 72 -11.69 47.08 8.67
CA VAL A 72 -11.49 47.80 7.40
C VAL A 72 -11.84 49.29 7.59
N ASP A 73 -10.82 50.14 7.74
CA ASP A 73 -10.99 51.56 7.50
C ASP A 73 -11.16 51.77 5.99
N LYS A 74 -12.43 51.85 5.55
CA LYS A 74 -12.81 52.35 4.22
C LYS A 74 -12.36 53.81 4.09
N LYS A 75 -11.10 54.06 3.74
CA LYS A 75 -10.65 55.35 3.16
C LYS A 75 -9.24 55.24 2.59
N LYS A 76 -9.16 54.77 1.34
CA LYS A 76 -8.19 55.25 0.34
C LYS A 76 -8.58 54.80 -1.07
N THR A 77 -9.76 55.22 -1.52
CA THR A 77 -9.95 55.48 -2.94
C THR A 77 -9.33 56.83 -3.24
N ASP A 78 -8.16 56.84 -3.86
CA ASP A 78 -7.96 57.76 -4.99
C ASP A 78 -6.74 57.37 -5.83
N SER A 79 -6.94 57.53 -7.14
CA SER A 79 -5.97 57.44 -8.24
C SER A 79 -5.51 56.03 -8.64
N LEU A 80 -6.16 55.48 -9.66
CA LEU A 80 -5.57 55.36 -11.00
C LEU A 80 -6.64 54.91 -12.01
N GLN A 81 -6.94 55.82 -12.94
CA GLN A 81 -7.79 55.57 -14.11
C GLN A 81 -7.23 54.44 -14.97
N ARG A 82 -8.11 53.58 -15.53
CA ARG A 82 -8.02 53.15 -16.94
C ARG A 82 -9.31 52.51 -17.47
N SER A 83 -9.80 53.18 -18.52
CA SER A 83 -10.56 52.73 -19.71
C SER A 83 -11.68 51.71 -19.58
N GLU A 84 -12.89 52.21 -19.86
CA GLU A 84 -14.04 51.47 -20.36
C GLU A 84 -13.69 50.61 -21.59
N GLY A 85 -14.26 49.40 -21.62
CA GLY A 85 -14.22 48.49 -22.75
C GLY A 85 -15.20 47.35 -22.52
N ILE A 86 -16.46 47.56 -22.93
CA ILE A 86 -17.49 46.53 -23.02
C ILE A 86 -17.12 45.59 -24.17
N HIS A 87 -16.98 44.30 -23.91
CA HIS A 87 -17.33 43.23 -24.84
C HIS A 87 -17.60 41.94 -24.07
N GLU A 88 -18.87 41.52 -24.10
CA GLU A 88 -19.27 40.13 -23.88
C GLU A 88 -18.67 39.27 -25.00
N GLU A 89 -17.98 38.20 -24.65
CA GLU A 89 -17.88 37.04 -25.53
C GLU A 89 -17.78 35.76 -24.69
N THR A 90 -18.76 34.90 -24.91
CA THR A 90 -18.89 33.54 -24.44
C THR A 90 -17.88 32.66 -25.18
N GLY A 91 -17.09 31.86 -24.47
CA GLY A 91 -16.36 30.76 -25.10
C GLY A 91 -14.95 30.50 -24.56
N THR A 92 -14.76 29.26 -24.10
CA THR A 92 -13.52 28.45 -24.15
C THR A 92 -12.20 29.23 -24.25
N LEU A 93 -11.47 29.32 -23.13
CA LEU A 93 -10.17 30.01 -23.10
C LEU A 93 -8.99 29.04 -23.15
N THR A 94 -8.29 29.15 -24.28
CA THR A 94 -6.94 28.67 -24.56
C THR A 94 -5.89 29.50 -23.81
N VAL A 95 -4.75 28.87 -23.48
CA VAL A 95 -3.65 29.47 -22.69
C VAL A 95 -2.79 30.40 -23.57
N PRO A 96 -2.47 31.64 -23.13
CA PRO A 96 -1.51 32.50 -23.83
C PRO A 96 -0.05 32.10 -23.54
N SER A 97 0.80 32.17 -24.56
CA SER A 97 2.20 31.74 -24.57
C SER A 97 3.22 32.88 -24.52
N ASN A 98 4.17 32.85 -23.56
CA ASN A 98 5.61 33.20 -23.64
C ASN A 98 6.18 33.41 -22.23
N SER A 99 7.44 33.13 -21.86
CA SER A 99 8.55 32.33 -22.41
C SER A 99 9.54 32.09 -21.25
N ASN A 100 10.30 30.98 -21.31
CA ASN A 100 11.48 30.63 -20.50
C ASN A 100 11.30 30.08 -19.06
N ARG A 101 11.11 28.76 -18.92
CA ARG A 101 12.16 27.82 -18.43
C ARG A 101 11.64 26.38 -18.23
N ILE A 102 12.36 25.45 -18.86
CA ILE A 102 12.57 24.01 -18.56
C ILE A 102 11.34 23.07 -18.62
N LYS A 103 11.30 22.32 -19.74
CA LYS A 103 10.36 21.24 -20.06
C LYS A 103 10.45 20.05 -19.08
N ARG A 104 9.34 19.70 -18.42
CA ARG A 104 8.94 18.30 -18.20
C ARG A 104 7.61 18.07 -18.91
N SER A 105 7.58 17.04 -19.76
CA SER A 105 6.49 16.67 -20.65
C SER A 105 5.25 16.24 -19.87
N LEU A 106 4.15 16.98 -19.99
CA LEU A 106 2.80 16.52 -19.63
C LEU A 106 2.16 15.91 -20.88
N SER A 107 1.88 14.60 -20.84
CA SER A 107 1.06 13.91 -21.83
C SER A 107 -0.42 14.27 -21.61
N PRO A 108 -1.25 14.34 -22.67
CA PRO A 108 -2.66 14.66 -22.53
C PRO A 108 -3.43 13.47 -21.93
N ILE A 109 -4.16 13.72 -20.84
CA ILE A 109 -5.05 12.74 -20.21
C ILE A 109 -6.41 12.81 -20.90
N SER A 110 -6.83 11.68 -21.50
CA SER A 110 -8.22 11.39 -21.90
C SER A 110 -9.10 11.15 -20.65
N PRO A 111 -10.44 11.31 -20.72
CA PRO A 111 -11.29 11.73 -19.61
C PRO A 111 -11.27 10.74 -18.44
N SER A 112 -10.84 11.25 -17.28
CA SER A 112 -10.35 10.47 -16.14
C SER A 112 -11.44 10.03 -15.17
N THR A 113 -11.24 8.82 -14.66
CA THR A 113 -11.67 8.31 -13.35
C THR A 113 -11.81 9.40 -12.27
N SER A 114 -12.93 9.44 -11.56
CA SER A 114 -13.13 10.32 -10.39
C SER A 114 -12.08 10.02 -9.31
N SER A 115 -11.30 11.02 -8.91
CA SER A 115 -10.31 10.92 -7.82
C SER A 115 -10.99 10.90 -6.45
N THR A 116 -10.43 10.13 -5.51
CA THR A 116 -10.93 10.10 -4.12
C THR A 116 -9.78 10.20 -3.12
N ILE A 117 -10.05 10.78 -1.94
CA ILE A 117 -9.21 10.71 -0.75
C ILE A 117 -9.91 9.82 0.27
N ASN A 118 -9.31 8.66 0.58
CA ASN A 118 -9.86 7.71 1.56
C ASN A 118 -11.35 7.38 1.34
N GLY A 119 -11.75 7.25 0.07
CA GLY A 119 -13.12 6.94 -0.34
C GLY A 119 -14.08 8.13 -0.40
N VAL A 120 -13.60 9.36 -0.20
CA VAL A 120 -14.38 10.60 -0.38
C VAL A 120 -14.03 11.22 -1.74
N PRO A 121 -15.00 11.55 -2.60
CA PRO A 121 -14.78 12.28 -3.85
C PRO A 121 -13.90 13.53 -3.63
N PHE A 122 -12.90 13.70 -4.48
CA PHE A 122 -11.91 14.75 -4.35
C PHE A 122 -11.71 15.49 -5.67
N THR A 123 -11.75 16.83 -5.59
CA THR A 123 -11.46 17.73 -6.70
C THR A 123 -10.36 18.72 -6.32
N GLU A 124 -9.29 18.75 -7.10
CA GLU A 124 -8.30 19.83 -7.02
C GLU A 124 -8.81 21.02 -7.84
N TRP A 125 -9.04 22.16 -7.17
CA TRP A 125 -9.45 23.42 -7.79
C TRP A 125 -8.61 24.57 -7.24
N ILE A 126 -7.31 24.53 -7.54
CA ILE A 126 -6.37 25.56 -7.09
C ILE A 126 -6.73 26.92 -7.68
N VAL A 127 -6.85 27.92 -6.82
CA VAL A 127 -7.13 29.30 -7.25
C VAL A 127 -5.92 29.90 -8.01
N PRO A 128 -6.15 30.76 -9.01
CA PRO A 128 -5.06 31.36 -9.77
C PRO A 128 -4.20 32.29 -8.90
N ALA A 129 -2.94 32.43 -9.29
CA ALA A 129 -2.07 33.47 -8.73
C ALA A 129 -2.47 34.86 -9.26
N GLY A 130 -2.16 35.91 -8.51
CA GLY A 130 -2.38 37.31 -8.93
C GLY A 130 -3.00 38.19 -7.85
N ASN A 131 -3.68 37.60 -6.87
CA ASN A 131 -4.20 38.29 -5.70
C ASN A 131 -3.56 37.74 -4.41
N ASP A 132 -2.58 38.45 -3.86
CA ASP A 132 -1.82 38.04 -2.66
C ASP A 132 -2.66 38.00 -1.37
N ASN A 133 -3.86 38.59 -1.40
CA ASN A 133 -4.83 38.50 -0.30
C ASN A 133 -5.55 37.14 -0.29
N ILE A 134 -5.54 36.41 -1.41
CA ILE A 134 -6.18 35.09 -1.52
C ILE A 134 -5.12 34.00 -1.73
N ARG A 135 -4.16 34.20 -2.64
CA ARG A 135 -3.07 33.26 -2.89
C ARG A 135 -1.73 33.99 -2.78
N PRO A 136 -1.16 34.11 -1.57
CA PRO A 136 0.08 34.84 -1.34
C PRO A 136 1.34 34.17 -1.91
N GLN A 137 1.28 32.87 -2.25
CA GLN A 137 2.39 32.08 -2.79
C GLN A 137 3.67 32.07 -1.93
N ASN A 138 3.61 32.43 -0.65
CA ASN A 138 4.78 32.24 0.21
C ASN A 138 4.94 30.76 0.49
N TYR A 139 6.17 30.29 0.33
CA TYR A 139 6.52 28.91 0.63
C TYR A 139 6.19 28.56 2.10
N MET A 140 5.64 27.37 2.28
CA MET A 140 5.29 26.78 3.56
C MET A 140 5.75 25.31 3.59
N SER A 141 6.31 24.90 4.73
CA SER A 141 6.44 23.48 5.08
C SER A 141 5.47 23.21 6.24
N PRO A 142 4.36 22.48 6.02
CA PRO A 142 3.36 22.26 7.05
C PRO A 142 3.95 21.60 8.29
N LYS A 143 3.70 22.20 9.46
CA LYS A 143 3.94 21.59 10.78
C LYS A 143 2.66 21.30 11.53
N TYR A 144 1.55 21.93 11.14
CA TYR A 144 0.24 21.82 11.77
C TYR A 144 -0.86 21.62 10.72
N ILE A 145 -1.97 21.00 11.13
CA ILE A 145 -3.22 21.04 10.38
C ILE A 145 -4.27 21.71 11.27
N THR A 146 -4.84 22.81 10.80
CA THR A 146 -5.81 23.62 11.53
C THR A 146 -7.21 23.31 11.04
N ILE A 147 -8.07 22.93 11.99
CA ILE A 147 -9.47 22.63 11.73
C ILE A 147 -10.32 23.88 11.98
N HIS A 148 -11.18 24.17 11.02
CA HIS A 148 -12.17 25.22 11.02
C HIS A 148 -13.56 24.67 10.69
N GLU A 149 -14.57 25.49 10.91
CA GLU A 149 -15.91 25.31 10.40
C GLU A 149 -16.30 26.57 9.64
N THR A 150 -17.00 26.40 8.53
CA THR A 150 -17.41 27.50 7.64
C THR A 150 -18.33 28.55 8.28
N ASP A 151 -18.96 28.22 9.42
CA ASP A 151 -19.96 29.04 10.13
C ASP A 151 -21.14 29.53 9.27
N ASN A 152 -21.33 28.92 8.09
CA ASN A 152 -22.39 29.26 7.17
C ASN A 152 -23.41 28.11 7.06
N THR A 153 -24.56 28.30 7.70
CA THR A 153 -25.65 27.31 7.72
C THR A 153 -26.61 27.44 6.54
N SER A 154 -26.38 28.40 5.63
CA SER A 154 -27.24 28.64 4.47
C SER A 154 -27.28 27.44 3.54
N VAL A 155 -28.45 27.21 2.94
CA VAL A 155 -28.65 26.12 1.97
C VAL A 155 -27.65 26.26 0.82
N GLY A 156 -27.00 25.16 0.46
CA GLY A 156 -26.02 25.12 -0.63
C GLY A 156 -24.63 25.65 -0.27
N ALA A 157 -24.36 26.08 0.97
CA ALA A 157 -23.03 26.51 1.42
C ALA A 157 -22.06 25.31 1.66
N GLY A 158 -22.05 24.32 0.75
CA GLY A 158 -21.16 23.16 0.79
C GLY A 158 -19.76 23.43 0.24
N ALA A 159 -18.97 22.36 0.05
CA ALA A 159 -17.56 22.46 -0.31
C ALA A 159 -17.32 23.08 -1.70
N ARG A 160 -18.13 22.71 -2.69
CA ARG A 160 -18.03 23.25 -4.05
C ARG A 160 -18.26 24.76 -4.11
N ASN A 161 -19.28 25.26 -3.41
CA ASN A 161 -19.63 26.68 -3.47
C ASN A 161 -18.62 27.54 -2.67
N HIS A 162 -18.00 26.99 -1.62
CA HIS A 162 -16.83 27.62 -0.98
C HIS A 162 -15.60 27.67 -1.90
N ALA A 163 -15.37 26.60 -2.69
CA ALA A 163 -14.31 26.59 -3.72
C ALA A 163 -14.53 27.69 -4.76
N GLN A 164 -15.75 27.77 -5.28
CA GLN A 164 -16.13 28.78 -6.27
C GLN A 164 -16.03 30.20 -5.71
N TYR A 165 -16.46 30.41 -4.46
CA TYR A 165 -16.28 31.69 -3.76
C TYR A 165 -14.80 32.10 -3.73
N LEU A 166 -13.91 31.22 -3.24
CA LEU A 166 -12.49 31.56 -3.12
C LEU A 166 -11.83 31.80 -4.47
N TYR A 167 -12.24 31.05 -5.50
CA TYR A 167 -11.83 31.30 -6.89
C TYR A 167 -12.25 32.70 -7.36
N ASN A 168 -13.52 33.09 -7.15
CA ASN A 168 -14.03 34.42 -7.51
C ASN A 168 -13.26 35.54 -6.80
N GLN A 169 -12.90 35.34 -5.52
CA GLN A 169 -12.06 36.27 -4.78
C GLN A 169 -10.65 36.39 -5.39
N ALA A 170 -10.05 35.28 -5.83
CA ALA A 170 -8.70 35.27 -6.41
C ALA A 170 -8.62 35.97 -7.78
N VAL A 171 -9.65 35.86 -8.62
CA VAL A 171 -9.71 36.54 -9.93
C VAL A 171 -10.29 37.95 -9.86
N GLY A 172 -10.98 38.28 -8.76
CA GLY A 172 -11.57 39.58 -8.52
C GLY A 172 -10.63 40.58 -7.86
N ASN A 173 -11.17 41.75 -7.53
CA ASN A 173 -10.42 42.87 -6.95
C ASN A 173 -10.58 42.98 -5.43
N THR A 174 -10.81 41.86 -4.73
CA THR A 174 -11.01 41.88 -3.28
C THR A 174 -9.73 42.32 -2.54
N ASP A 175 -9.90 43.18 -1.55
CA ASP A 175 -8.86 43.61 -0.62
C ASP A 175 -8.85 42.79 0.68
N ARG A 176 -9.83 41.88 0.85
CA ARG A 176 -9.94 40.98 1.99
C ARG A 176 -8.86 39.89 1.93
N ALA A 177 -8.02 39.83 2.96
CA ALA A 177 -7.03 38.76 3.11
C ALA A 177 -7.61 37.55 3.84
N ALA A 178 -8.17 36.59 3.10
CA ALA A 178 -8.67 35.35 3.67
C ALA A 178 -8.62 34.18 2.68
N SER A 179 -8.01 33.07 3.09
CA SER A 179 -7.92 31.86 2.27
C SER A 179 -7.49 30.64 3.07
N TRP A 180 -7.86 29.45 2.58
CA TRP A 180 -7.63 28.16 3.24
C TRP A 180 -7.40 27.07 2.19
N HIS A 181 -6.83 25.95 2.61
CA HIS A 181 -6.39 24.89 1.69
C HIS A 181 -7.52 23.99 1.22
N PHE A 182 -8.45 23.63 2.12
CA PHE A 182 -9.52 22.68 1.79
C PHE A 182 -10.87 23.09 2.34
N THR A 183 -11.94 22.76 1.62
CA THR A 183 -13.28 22.66 2.18
C THR A 183 -13.79 21.24 2.03
N VAL A 184 -14.45 20.71 3.06
CA VAL A 184 -15.01 19.36 3.10
C VAL A 184 -16.46 19.40 3.57
N ASP A 185 -17.34 18.74 2.83
CA ASP A 185 -18.74 18.55 3.21
C ASP A 185 -19.11 17.06 3.32
N ASP A 186 -20.39 16.75 3.40
CA ASP A 186 -20.90 15.38 3.52
C ASP A 186 -20.71 14.52 2.26
N LYS A 187 -20.41 15.15 1.12
CA LYS A 187 -20.36 14.53 -0.22
C LYS A 187 -18.95 14.51 -0.80
N GLU A 188 -18.17 15.57 -0.64
CA GLU A 188 -16.92 15.77 -1.40
C GLU A 188 -15.90 16.70 -0.70
N ILE A 189 -14.68 16.72 -1.24
CA ILE A 189 -13.55 17.55 -0.81
C ILE A 189 -13.08 18.40 -2.00
N TYR A 190 -12.85 19.69 -1.76
CA TYR A 190 -12.16 20.58 -2.68
C TYR A 190 -10.87 21.12 -2.09
N GLN A 191 -9.80 21.11 -2.88
CA GLN A 191 -8.53 21.78 -2.56
C GLN A 191 -8.41 23.09 -3.32
N HIS A 192 -8.09 24.17 -2.61
CA HIS A 192 -8.03 25.51 -3.19
C HIS A 192 -6.61 26.11 -3.21
N LEU A 193 -5.71 25.64 -2.35
CA LEU A 193 -4.32 26.09 -2.28
C LEU A 193 -3.34 24.90 -2.30
N PRO A 194 -2.13 25.05 -2.88
CA PRO A 194 -1.08 24.04 -2.76
C PRO A 194 -0.63 23.84 -1.31
N LEU A 195 -0.25 22.62 -0.95
CA LEU A 195 0.17 22.30 0.44
C LEU A 195 1.47 22.97 0.86
N ASN A 196 2.27 23.41 -0.11
CA ASN A 196 3.54 24.09 0.11
C ASN A 196 3.43 25.62 0.02
N GLU A 197 2.21 26.16 0.03
CA GLU A 197 1.92 27.59 0.06
C GLU A 197 1.05 27.93 1.27
N ASN A 198 1.24 29.12 1.84
CA ASN A 198 0.44 29.58 2.97
C ASN A 198 -0.95 30.08 2.54
N GLY A 199 -1.93 29.99 3.44
CA GLY A 199 -3.21 30.71 3.34
C GLY A 199 -3.29 31.84 4.38
N TRP A 200 -4.36 32.63 4.32
CA TRP A 200 -4.72 33.62 5.34
C TRP A 200 -5.95 33.15 6.12
N HIS A 201 -5.78 32.26 7.10
CA HIS A 201 -6.89 31.63 7.82
C HIS A 201 -6.83 31.78 9.34
N ALA A 202 -5.66 32.02 9.91
CA ALA A 202 -5.43 31.91 11.35
C ALA A 202 -5.60 33.21 12.13
N GLY A 203 -5.65 34.36 11.44
CA GLY A 203 -5.77 35.67 12.08
C GLY A 203 -4.53 36.09 12.87
N ASP A 204 -3.37 35.48 12.62
CA ASP A 204 -2.12 35.69 13.36
C ASP A 204 -1.02 36.38 12.54
N GLY A 205 -1.40 37.03 11.42
CA GLY A 205 -0.45 37.70 10.54
C GLY A 205 0.55 36.72 9.92
N ASP A 206 1.85 36.99 10.06
CA ASP A 206 2.91 36.06 9.66
C ASP A 206 3.22 34.98 10.73
N GLY A 207 2.29 34.74 11.65
CA GLY A 207 2.43 33.73 12.69
C GLY A 207 2.37 32.28 12.17
N PRO A 208 2.69 31.30 13.04
CA PRO A 208 2.73 29.88 12.67
C PRO A 208 1.39 29.30 12.18
N GLY A 209 0.27 29.89 12.59
CA GLY A 209 -1.04 29.50 12.11
C GLY A 209 -1.14 29.67 10.60
N ASN A 210 -0.88 30.88 10.09
CA ASN A 210 -0.87 31.12 8.65
C ASN A 210 0.36 30.49 7.96
N ARG A 211 1.55 30.58 8.56
CA ARG A 211 2.82 30.28 7.87
C ARG A 211 3.30 28.84 7.96
N GLU A 212 2.71 28.02 8.83
CA GLU A 212 3.11 26.63 9.06
C GLU A 212 1.92 25.66 9.15
N SER A 213 0.70 26.08 8.80
CA SER A 213 -0.49 25.23 8.88
C SER A 213 -1.29 25.09 7.59
N ILE A 214 -1.77 23.87 7.33
CA ILE A 214 -2.81 23.59 6.35
C ILE A 214 -4.17 23.84 7.02
N ALA A 215 -5.05 24.62 6.39
CA ALA A 215 -6.40 24.88 6.87
C ALA A 215 -7.47 24.02 6.18
N ILE A 216 -8.36 23.45 6.98
CA ILE A 216 -9.52 22.69 6.53
C ILE A 216 -10.79 23.32 7.09
N GLU A 217 -11.68 23.75 6.20
CA GLU A 217 -13.02 24.25 6.51
C GLU A 217 -14.05 23.12 6.42
N ILE A 218 -14.71 22.79 7.53
CA ILE A 218 -15.80 21.82 7.55
C ILE A 218 -17.12 22.56 7.28
N ALA A 219 -17.87 22.13 6.26
CA ALA A 219 -19.16 22.71 5.91
C ALA A 219 -20.23 22.43 6.98
N VAL A 220 -21.03 23.44 7.32
CA VAL A 220 -22.11 23.36 8.33
C VAL A 220 -23.48 23.73 7.76
N ASN A 221 -23.61 23.74 6.43
CA ASN A 221 -24.84 24.08 5.72
C ASN A 221 -26.03 23.20 6.14
N SER A 222 -27.21 23.80 6.30
CA SER A 222 -28.40 23.15 6.86
C SER A 222 -28.98 22.04 5.99
N ASP A 223 -28.69 22.03 4.70
CA ASP A 223 -29.04 20.96 3.76
C ASP A 223 -27.96 19.86 3.65
N GLY A 224 -26.90 19.94 4.45
CA GLY A 224 -25.82 18.95 4.55
C GLY A 224 -25.89 18.10 5.82
N ASN A 225 -25.21 16.95 5.82
CA ASN A 225 -25.02 16.13 7.01
C ASN A 225 -23.70 16.46 7.73
N TYR A 226 -23.77 17.31 8.76
CA TYR A 226 -22.61 17.74 9.53
C TYR A 226 -21.77 16.58 10.11
N SER A 227 -22.41 15.53 10.65
CA SER A 227 -21.69 14.36 11.18
C SER A 227 -20.88 13.66 10.09
N LYS A 228 -21.43 13.59 8.87
CA LYS A 228 -20.74 13.03 7.72
C LYS A 228 -19.62 13.93 7.21
N ALA A 229 -19.82 15.26 7.21
CA ALA A 229 -18.75 16.22 6.89
C ALA A 229 -17.57 16.09 7.86
N VAL A 230 -17.85 15.94 9.16
CA VAL A 230 -16.82 15.67 10.20
C VAL A 230 -16.11 14.33 9.96
N ASP A 231 -16.83 13.26 9.58
CA ASP A 231 -16.21 11.97 9.21
C ASP A 231 -15.29 12.10 7.99
N ASN A 232 -15.74 12.80 6.95
CA ASN A 232 -14.95 13.05 5.75
C ASN A 232 -13.72 13.91 6.07
N ALA A 233 -13.85 14.90 6.95
CA ALA A 233 -12.72 15.71 7.43
C ALA A 233 -11.68 14.85 8.15
N LYS A 234 -12.07 13.89 9.00
CA LYS A 234 -11.12 12.98 9.67
C LYS A 234 -10.29 12.19 8.66
N LYS A 235 -10.93 11.72 7.59
CA LYS A 235 -10.28 10.98 6.50
C LYS A 235 -9.30 11.84 5.72
N LEU A 236 -9.66 13.09 5.45
CA LEU A 236 -8.77 14.07 4.81
C LEU A 236 -7.56 14.37 5.70
N VAL A 237 -7.76 14.60 7.01
CA VAL A 237 -6.65 14.86 7.94
C VAL A 237 -5.70 13.66 8.01
N ALA A 238 -6.21 12.43 8.11
CA ALA A 238 -5.37 11.23 8.11
C ALA A 238 -4.53 11.12 6.82
N TYR A 239 -5.12 11.42 5.67
CA TYR A 239 -4.38 11.47 4.40
C TYR A 239 -3.29 12.54 4.43
N LEU A 240 -3.60 13.77 4.88
CA LEU A 240 -2.64 14.87 4.95
C LEU A 240 -1.50 14.60 5.94
N MET A 241 -1.78 13.94 7.08
CA MET A 241 -0.72 13.48 7.98
C MET A 241 0.26 12.55 7.27
N LYS A 242 -0.24 11.62 6.44
CA LYS A 242 0.60 10.70 5.67
C LYS A 242 1.40 11.43 4.59
N GLU A 243 0.81 12.40 3.89
CA GLU A 243 1.50 13.14 2.82
C GLU A 243 2.56 14.12 3.36
N THR A 244 2.31 14.72 4.52
CA THR A 244 3.14 15.82 5.05
C THR A 244 4.07 15.41 6.19
N GLY A 245 3.80 14.28 6.85
CA GLY A 245 4.48 13.88 8.08
C GLY A 245 4.05 14.66 9.33
N VAL A 246 3.02 15.51 9.25
CA VAL A 246 2.48 16.21 10.43
C VAL A 246 1.93 15.19 11.44
N PRO A 247 2.41 15.18 12.70
CA PRO A 247 1.98 14.20 13.68
C PRO A 247 0.60 14.53 14.28
N LEU A 248 -0.06 13.52 14.85
CA LEU A 248 -1.44 13.64 15.38
C LEU A 248 -1.60 14.73 16.45
N ASN A 249 -0.56 14.95 17.28
CA ASN A 249 -0.54 16.00 18.30
C ASN A 249 -0.44 17.42 17.72
N ASN A 250 -0.18 17.57 16.42
CA ASN A 250 -0.15 18.84 15.70
C ASN A 250 -1.42 19.10 14.87
N ILE A 251 -2.48 18.30 15.08
CA ILE A 251 -3.83 18.65 14.63
C ILE A 251 -4.44 19.60 15.66
N VAL A 252 -4.82 20.80 15.24
CA VAL A 252 -5.18 21.89 16.15
C VAL A 252 -6.47 22.59 15.75
N LYS A 253 -7.15 23.16 16.73
CA LYS A 253 -8.29 24.07 16.53
C LYS A 253 -7.79 25.42 16.06
N HIS A 254 -8.55 26.12 15.21
CA HIS A 254 -8.26 27.53 14.92
C HIS A 254 -8.19 28.39 16.19
N GLN A 255 -8.97 28.08 17.22
CA GLN A 255 -8.90 28.69 18.55
C GLN A 255 -7.47 28.81 19.12
N LYS A 256 -6.57 27.88 18.77
CA LYS A 256 -5.15 27.94 19.18
C LYS A 256 -4.46 29.22 18.75
N TRP A 257 -4.82 29.76 17.58
CA TRP A 257 -4.11 30.87 16.94
C TRP A 257 -4.71 32.23 17.30
N SER A 258 -6.02 32.38 17.13
CA SER A 258 -6.71 33.67 17.31
C SER A 258 -7.51 33.79 18.61
N GLY A 259 -7.66 32.71 19.37
CA GLY A 259 -8.54 32.65 20.54
C GLY A 259 -10.03 32.54 20.21
N LYS A 260 -10.43 32.72 18.94
CA LYS A 260 -11.82 32.58 18.48
C LYS A 260 -12.32 31.15 18.73
N ILE A 261 -13.58 31.01 19.15
CA ILE A 261 -14.20 29.70 19.33
C ILE A 261 -14.49 29.11 17.94
N CYS A 262 -13.48 28.47 17.35
CA CYS A 262 -13.56 27.79 16.06
C CYS A 262 -12.64 26.56 16.11
N PRO A 263 -13.10 25.36 15.68
CA PRO A 263 -14.43 25.04 15.12
C PRO A 263 -15.55 25.07 16.19
N ALA A 264 -16.58 25.89 15.99
CA ALA A 264 -17.53 26.28 17.04
C ALA A 264 -18.45 25.14 17.47
N ASN A 265 -19.08 24.46 16.52
CA ASN A 265 -19.98 23.34 16.79
C ASN A 265 -19.21 22.19 17.46
N MET A 266 -18.03 21.87 16.96
CA MET A 266 -17.19 20.82 17.54
C MET A 266 -16.72 21.14 18.96
N ILE A 267 -16.33 22.39 19.25
CA ILE A 267 -15.93 22.82 20.60
C ILE A 267 -17.13 22.79 21.55
N ASN A 268 -18.25 23.41 21.17
CA ASN A 268 -19.42 23.58 22.03
C ASN A 268 -20.10 22.24 22.36
N ASN A 269 -20.01 21.27 21.45
CA ASN A 269 -20.53 19.92 21.67
C ASN A 269 -19.52 18.96 22.33
N GLY A 270 -18.32 19.43 22.73
CA GLY A 270 -17.29 18.61 23.37
C GLY A 270 -16.73 17.50 22.46
N GLN A 271 -16.74 17.69 21.15
CA GLN A 271 -16.40 16.66 20.16
C GLN A 271 -14.94 16.66 19.69
N TRP A 272 -14.12 17.60 20.19
CA TRP A 272 -12.72 17.74 19.75
C TRP A 272 -11.90 16.46 19.95
N ASP A 273 -11.97 15.83 21.12
CA ASP A 273 -11.20 14.61 21.40
C ASP A 273 -11.70 13.44 20.56
N THR A 274 -13.01 13.32 20.35
CA THR A 274 -13.60 12.34 19.43
C THR A 274 -13.15 12.57 17.98
N PHE A 275 -12.97 13.83 17.59
CA PHE A 275 -12.44 14.17 16.28
C PHE A 275 -11.00 13.67 16.10
N VAL A 276 -10.10 14.07 17.00
CA VAL A 276 -8.67 13.71 16.94
C VAL A 276 -8.47 12.19 17.08
N ASN A 277 -9.21 11.51 17.96
CA ASN A 277 -9.17 10.06 18.07
C ASN A 277 -9.64 9.36 16.78
N GLY A 278 -10.68 9.90 16.13
CA GLY A 278 -11.15 9.41 14.84
C GLY A 278 -10.12 9.57 13.73
N VAL A 279 -9.40 10.70 13.68
CA VAL A 279 -8.25 10.91 12.78
C VAL A 279 -7.19 9.84 13.02
N GLY A 280 -6.78 9.64 14.28
CA GLY A 280 -5.80 8.61 14.65
C GLY A 280 -6.24 7.20 14.24
N GLY A 281 -7.53 6.87 14.41
CA GLY A 281 -8.11 5.61 13.95
C GLY A 281 -7.98 5.39 12.44
N TYR A 282 -8.35 6.40 11.64
CA TYR A 282 -8.18 6.33 10.18
C TYR A 282 -6.70 6.24 9.79
N TYR A 283 -5.83 7.06 10.38
CA TYR A 283 -4.40 7.05 10.08
C TYR A 283 -3.76 5.69 10.40
N ASN A 284 -4.06 5.13 11.57
CA ASN A 284 -3.49 3.85 11.98
C ASN A 284 -4.01 2.69 11.12
N ASN A 285 -5.30 2.69 10.78
CA ASN A 285 -5.88 1.63 9.95
C ASN A 285 -5.39 1.68 8.50
N LEU A 286 -5.18 2.88 7.95
CA LEU A 286 -4.85 3.06 6.54
C LEU A 286 -3.35 3.14 6.26
N TYR A 287 -2.54 3.62 7.22
CA TYR A 287 -1.16 4.03 6.95
C TYR A 287 -0.11 3.54 7.97
N GLN A 288 -0.51 3.08 9.17
CA GLN A 288 0.47 2.45 10.07
C GLN A 288 0.74 1.00 9.66
N PRO A 289 1.99 0.52 9.78
CA PRO A 289 2.32 -0.85 9.50
C PRO A 289 1.53 -1.80 10.43
N LYS A 290 0.72 -2.69 9.85
CA LYS A 290 0.07 -3.77 10.60
C LYS A 290 1.05 -4.93 10.64
N ASP A 291 1.84 -5.03 11.71
CA ASP A 291 2.66 -6.22 11.96
C ASP A 291 1.72 -7.41 12.20
N ASP A 292 1.40 -8.13 11.12
CA ASP A 292 0.48 -9.27 11.10
C ASP A 292 1.18 -10.60 11.40
N ILE A 293 2.44 -10.54 11.85
CA ILE A 293 3.25 -11.72 12.17
C ILE A 293 3.57 -11.89 13.65
N THR A 294 3.48 -10.82 14.45
CA THR A 294 3.81 -10.86 15.89
C THR A 294 2.97 -11.91 16.64
N GLY A 295 3.65 -12.80 17.37
CA GLY A 295 3.07 -13.89 18.15
C GLY A 295 2.74 -15.14 17.33
N GLY A 296 2.94 -15.12 16.00
CA GLY A 296 2.74 -16.28 15.14
C GLY A 296 3.92 -17.26 15.18
N TRP A 297 3.65 -18.56 15.04
CA TRP A 297 4.70 -19.59 14.98
C TRP A 297 5.65 -19.44 13.78
N TYR A 298 5.23 -18.71 12.74
CA TYR A 298 6.03 -18.37 11.56
C TYR A 298 6.84 -17.07 11.71
N GLU A 299 6.67 -16.33 12.82
CA GLU A 299 7.23 -14.99 13.00
C GLU A 299 8.74 -14.97 12.79
N GLU A 300 9.47 -15.85 13.49
CA GLU A 300 10.93 -15.95 13.41
C GLU A 300 11.37 -16.16 11.96
N ALA A 301 10.74 -17.12 11.27
CA ALA A 301 11.08 -17.44 9.89
C ALA A 301 10.83 -16.28 8.94
N ILE A 302 9.68 -15.61 9.04
CA ILE A 302 9.36 -14.48 8.17
C ILE A 302 10.32 -13.32 8.43
N ARG A 303 10.58 -12.96 9.70
CA ARG A 303 11.50 -11.87 10.04
C ARG A 303 12.93 -12.16 9.58
N GLU A 304 13.40 -13.40 9.74
CA GLU A 304 14.72 -13.82 9.27
C GLU A 304 14.86 -13.71 7.75
N LEU A 305 13.91 -14.28 7.01
CA LEU A 305 13.93 -14.21 5.55
C LEU A 305 13.77 -12.77 5.03
N ASN A 306 13.02 -11.92 5.75
CA ASN A 306 12.93 -10.50 5.43
C ASN A 306 14.26 -9.79 5.64
N ARG A 307 14.95 -10.03 6.77
CA ARG A 307 16.28 -9.46 7.05
C ARG A 307 17.31 -9.86 5.99
N ARG A 308 17.20 -11.08 5.46
CA ARG A 308 18.04 -11.61 4.38
C ARG A 308 17.63 -11.10 2.98
N GLY A 309 16.56 -10.31 2.86
CA GLY A 309 16.04 -9.83 1.58
C GLY A 309 15.40 -10.93 0.71
N ILE A 310 15.11 -12.10 1.28
CA ILE A 310 14.56 -13.25 0.56
C ILE A 310 13.04 -13.12 0.43
N MET A 311 12.35 -12.86 1.56
CA MET A 311 10.90 -12.69 1.62
C MET A 311 10.53 -11.24 1.92
N ILE A 312 9.90 -10.59 0.94
CA ILE A 312 9.40 -9.22 1.10
C ILE A 312 7.90 -9.28 1.43
N GLY A 313 7.48 -8.43 2.37
CA GLY A 313 6.06 -8.26 2.72
C GLY A 313 5.25 -7.67 1.57
N GLU A 314 3.94 -7.68 1.71
CA GLU A 314 3.00 -7.16 0.71
C GLU A 314 2.84 -5.63 0.79
N GLY A 315 3.54 -4.99 1.73
CA GLY A 315 3.52 -3.55 1.98
C GLY A 315 2.91 -3.21 3.35
N ASN A 316 3.17 -2.01 3.87
CA ASN A 316 2.58 -1.50 5.11
C ASN A 316 2.67 -2.48 6.30
N GLY A 317 3.81 -3.13 6.48
CA GLY A 317 4.05 -4.09 7.59
C GLY A 317 3.39 -5.45 7.45
N VAL A 318 2.59 -5.68 6.40
CA VAL A 318 1.83 -6.91 6.19
C VAL A 318 2.68 -7.94 5.44
N PHE A 319 2.69 -9.17 5.94
CA PHE A 319 3.32 -10.33 5.29
C PHE A 319 2.31 -11.40 4.86
N ALA A 320 1.06 -11.30 5.28
CA ALA A 320 -0.03 -12.22 4.96
C ALA A 320 0.33 -13.71 5.20
N PRO A 321 0.78 -14.08 6.42
CA PRO A 321 1.37 -15.40 6.68
C PRO A 321 0.43 -16.58 6.40
N ASN A 322 -0.89 -16.37 6.47
CA ASN A 322 -1.89 -17.42 6.23
C ASN A 322 -2.36 -17.49 4.77
N ARG A 323 -1.91 -16.59 3.89
CA ARG A 323 -2.27 -16.62 2.46
C ARG A 323 -1.53 -17.76 1.78
N ALA A 324 -2.24 -18.50 0.91
CA ALA A 324 -1.62 -19.48 0.02
C ALA A 324 -0.63 -18.79 -0.95
N ILE A 325 0.54 -19.41 -1.14
CA ILE A 325 1.56 -18.90 -2.08
C ILE A 325 1.42 -19.58 -3.44
N THR A 326 1.64 -18.82 -4.51
CA THR A 326 1.66 -19.34 -5.87
C THR A 326 2.97 -20.06 -6.19
N ARG A 327 2.94 -20.91 -7.21
CA ARG A 327 4.11 -21.64 -7.71
C ARG A 327 5.23 -20.69 -8.17
N ALA A 328 4.88 -19.56 -8.79
CA ALA A 328 5.84 -18.52 -9.20
C ALA A 328 6.48 -17.79 -8.00
N GLU A 329 5.69 -17.44 -6.99
CA GLU A 329 6.21 -16.83 -5.77
C GLU A 329 7.16 -17.79 -5.03
N PHE A 330 6.82 -19.08 -4.94
CA PHE A 330 7.70 -20.09 -4.34
C PHE A 330 9.03 -20.21 -5.11
N ALA A 331 8.98 -20.23 -6.45
CA ALA A 331 10.17 -20.23 -7.30
C ALA A 331 11.07 -19.02 -7.07
N GLN A 332 10.48 -17.82 -6.94
CA GLN A 332 11.23 -16.61 -6.64
C GLN A 332 11.93 -16.69 -5.29
N LEU A 333 11.26 -17.20 -4.25
CA LEU A 333 11.86 -17.34 -2.92
C LEU A 333 13.05 -18.33 -2.93
N ILE A 334 12.95 -19.45 -3.64
CA ILE A 334 14.07 -20.40 -3.80
C ILE A 334 15.23 -19.76 -4.57
N SER A 335 14.93 -19.03 -5.65
CA SER A 335 15.94 -18.31 -6.43
C SER A 335 16.72 -17.32 -5.56
N ASN A 336 16.01 -16.52 -4.76
CA ASN A 336 16.61 -15.56 -3.84
C ASN A 336 17.43 -16.26 -2.76
N SER A 337 16.90 -17.34 -2.17
CA SER A 337 17.53 -18.10 -1.08
C SER A 337 18.89 -18.68 -1.47
N LEU A 338 19.02 -19.18 -2.70
CA LEU A 338 20.25 -19.81 -3.16
C LEU A 338 21.17 -18.86 -3.95
N ASN A 339 20.73 -17.61 -4.15
CA ASN A 339 21.35 -16.64 -5.05
C ASN A 339 21.67 -17.24 -6.43
N LEU A 340 20.66 -17.84 -7.07
CA LEU A 340 20.86 -18.58 -8.32
C LEU A 340 21.36 -17.66 -9.45
N PRO A 341 22.25 -18.15 -10.33
CA PRO A 341 22.65 -17.39 -11.52
C PRO A 341 21.46 -17.17 -12.46
N ALA A 342 21.60 -16.23 -13.39
CA ALA A 342 20.58 -15.97 -14.40
C ALA A 342 20.31 -17.25 -15.22
N GLY A 343 19.04 -17.45 -15.59
CA GLY A 343 18.60 -18.59 -16.38
C GLY A 343 17.81 -18.14 -17.61
N ASP A 344 17.76 -18.99 -18.63
CA ASP A 344 17.11 -18.75 -19.91
C ASP A 344 15.93 -19.71 -20.19
N ALA A 345 15.61 -20.61 -19.25
CA ALA A 345 14.44 -21.49 -19.34
C ALA A 345 13.15 -20.72 -19.66
N SER A 346 12.30 -21.29 -20.51
CA SER A 346 11.08 -20.65 -21.00
C SER A 346 9.88 -21.59 -20.93
N PHE A 347 8.71 -21.02 -20.64
CA PHE A 347 7.42 -21.70 -20.63
C PHE A 347 6.40 -20.90 -21.46
N LYS A 348 5.40 -21.58 -22.03
CA LYS A 348 4.36 -20.97 -22.88
C LYS A 348 3.54 -19.92 -22.13
N ASP A 349 3.33 -20.15 -20.84
CA ASP A 349 2.53 -19.36 -19.89
C ASP A 349 3.39 -18.46 -18.99
N LEU A 350 4.69 -18.28 -19.31
CA LEU A 350 5.58 -17.44 -18.48
C LEU A 350 5.07 -15.99 -18.34
N ASN A 351 4.35 -15.49 -19.36
CA ASN A 351 3.78 -14.15 -19.33
C ASN A 351 2.54 -14.01 -18.45
N ASP A 352 1.93 -15.11 -18.00
CA ASP A 352 0.80 -15.09 -17.08
C ASP A 352 1.24 -14.76 -15.65
N ALA A 353 2.53 -14.99 -15.33
CA ALA A 353 3.13 -14.57 -14.08
C ALA A 353 3.31 -13.04 -14.03
N ASN A 354 3.20 -12.46 -12.82
CA ASN A 354 3.66 -11.11 -12.55
C ASN A 354 5.12 -10.95 -13.03
N SER A 355 5.42 -9.84 -13.72
CA SER A 355 6.74 -9.58 -14.30
C SER A 355 7.89 -9.72 -13.31
N THR A 356 7.68 -9.40 -12.03
CA THR A 356 8.71 -9.49 -10.98
C THR A 356 9.06 -10.92 -10.56
N LEU A 357 8.20 -11.90 -10.85
CA LEU A 357 8.39 -13.31 -10.49
C LEU A 357 8.97 -14.15 -11.63
N ARG A 358 8.95 -13.62 -12.86
CA ARG A 358 9.40 -14.34 -14.06
C ARG A 358 10.87 -14.74 -13.98
N ASP A 359 11.71 -13.88 -13.40
CA ASP A 359 13.14 -14.16 -13.26
C ASP A 359 13.39 -15.36 -12.34
N GLY A 360 12.70 -15.43 -11.19
CA GLY A 360 12.76 -16.58 -10.29
C GLY A 360 12.38 -17.91 -10.95
N ILE A 361 11.34 -17.90 -11.79
CA ILE A 361 10.94 -19.07 -12.58
C ILE A 361 12.08 -19.52 -13.51
N LYS A 362 12.65 -18.58 -14.28
CA LYS A 362 13.74 -18.89 -15.22
C LYS A 362 14.96 -19.48 -14.53
N ARG A 363 15.39 -18.88 -13.42
CA ARG A 363 16.59 -19.29 -12.67
C ARG A 363 16.43 -20.66 -12.06
N THR A 364 15.31 -20.90 -11.37
CA THR A 364 15.05 -22.19 -10.73
C THR A 364 14.88 -23.33 -11.74
N ALA A 365 14.22 -23.06 -12.88
CA ALA A 365 14.09 -24.05 -13.94
C ALA A 365 15.43 -24.35 -14.63
N SER A 366 16.24 -23.33 -14.93
CA SER A 366 17.56 -23.51 -15.54
C SER A 366 18.54 -24.24 -14.60
N ALA A 367 18.38 -24.05 -13.28
CA ALA A 367 19.12 -24.78 -12.27
C ALA A 367 18.64 -26.24 -12.08
N GLY A 368 17.57 -26.66 -12.75
CA GLY A 368 16.97 -27.98 -12.60
C GLY A 368 16.25 -28.22 -11.27
N ILE A 369 15.96 -27.15 -10.53
CA ILE A 369 15.33 -27.23 -9.20
C ILE A 369 13.81 -27.34 -9.32
N ILE A 370 13.21 -26.63 -10.28
CA ILE A 370 11.78 -26.67 -10.56
C ILE A 370 11.57 -27.11 -12.00
N GLN A 371 10.60 -28.00 -12.23
CA GLN A 371 10.15 -28.41 -13.56
C GLN A 371 8.74 -27.89 -13.83
N GLY A 372 8.43 -27.67 -15.10
CA GLY A 372 7.06 -27.39 -15.55
C GLY A 372 6.13 -28.58 -15.35
N ARG A 373 4.82 -28.38 -15.52
CA ARG A 373 3.82 -29.43 -15.34
C ARG A 373 3.67 -30.37 -16.54
N GLY A 374 4.29 -30.04 -17.66
CA GLY A 374 4.18 -30.77 -18.93
C GLY A 374 3.84 -29.82 -20.08
N ASP A 375 3.99 -30.30 -21.32
CA ASP A 375 3.59 -29.60 -22.55
C ASP A 375 4.11 -28.16 -22.75
N GLY A 376 5.16 -27.79 -21.99
CA GLY A 376 5.75 -26.46 -21.98
C GLY A 376 5.08 -25.46 -21.03
N TYR A 377 4.24 -25.89 -20.08
CA TYR A 377 3.54 -25.05 -19.10
C TYR A 377 4.16 -25.11 -17.70
N PHE A 378 4.09 -24.01 -16.96
CA PHE A 378 4.60 -23.88 -15.59
C PHE A 378 3.48 -23.77 -14.53
N ASP A 379 2.34 -23.16 -14.89
CA ASP A 379 1.21 -22.78 -14.05
C ASP A 379 1.59 -21.78 -12.93
N PRO A 380 2.04 -20.57 -13.28
CA PRO A 380 2.68 -19.65 -12.33
C PRO A 380 1.77 -19.15 -11.22
N ASN A 381 0.48 -18.93 -11.50
CA ASN A 381 -0.47 -18.33 -10.57
C ASN A 381 -1.22 -19.36 -9.72
N THR A 382 -1.00 -20.65 -9.94
CA THR A 382 -1.64 -21.72 -9.19
C THR A 382 -0.99 -21.84 -7.80
N PRO A 383 -1.78 -21.90 -6.71
CA PRO A 383 -1.25 -22.21 -5.38
C PRO A 383 -0.46 -23.52 -5.37
N ILE A 384 0.71 -23.51 -4.75
CA ILE A 384 1.58 -24.69 -4.69
C ILE A 384 1.15 -25.63 -3.56
N THR A 385 1.13 -26.94 -3.85
CA THR A 385 0.80 -27.95 -2.82
C THR A 385 2.00 -28.24 -1.92
N ARG A 386 1.77 -28.82 -0.74
CA ARG A 386 2.85 -29.17 0.20
C ARG A 386 3.82 -30.20 -0.35
N GLU A 387 3.35 -31.21 -1.09
CA GLU A 387 4.25 -32.19 -1.69
C GLU A 387 5.11 -31.54 -2.80
N GLU A 388 4.56 -30.59 -3.56
CA GLU A 388 5.31 -29.86 -4.58
C GLU A 388 6.38 -28.98 -3.96
N SER A 389 6.03 -28.23 -2.91
CA SER A 389 7.00 -27.47 -2.11
C SER A 389 8.14 -28.35 -1.62
N ALA A 390 7.84 -29.56 -1.13
CA ALA A 390 8.84 -30.51 -0.65
C ALA A 390 9.79 -31.00 -1.76
N ILE A 391 9.27 -31.35 -2.94
CA ILE A 391 10.12 -31.74 -4.07
C ILE A 391 11.10 -30.62 -4.41
N ILE A 392 10.61 -29.38 -4.50
CA ILE A 392 11.42 -28.23 -4.87
C ILE A 392 12.50 -27.94 -3.83
N VAL A 393 12.16 -28.00 -2.54
CA VAL A 393 13.13 -27.81 -1.44
C VAL A 393 14.17 -28.93 -1.42
N ASN A 394 13.77 -30.19 -1.65
CA ASN A 394 14.72 -31.29 -1.75
C ASN A 394 15.65 -31.13 -2.96
N LYS A 395 15.13 -30.67 -4.11
CA LYS A 395 15.94 -30.38 -5.30
C LYS A 395 16.89 -29.21 -5.09
N ALA A 396 16.48 -28.19 -4.33
CA ALA A 396 17.35 -27.09 -3.91
C ALA A 396 18.53 -27.57 -3.04
N LEU A 397 18.31 -28.51 -2.13
CA LEU A 397 19.39 -29.15 -1.35
C LEU A 397 20.31 -29.98 -2.24
N GLN A 398 19.75 -30.78 -3.16
CA GLN A 398 20.54 -31.58 -4.12
C GLN A 398 21.41 -30.69 -5.02
N TYR A 399 20.91 -29.52 -5.43
CA TYR A 399 21.68 -28.52 -6.17
C TYR A 399 22.90 -28.01 -5.36
N LYS A 400 22.81 -27.99 -4.03
CA LYS A 400 23.92 -27.70 -3.12
C LYS A 400 24.74 -28.95 -2.71
N GLY A 401 24.48 -30.10 -3.30
CA GLY A 401 25.17 -31.37 -3.02
C GLY A 401 24.75 -32.04 -1.71
N ILE A 402 23.65 -31.61 -1.10
CA ILE A 402 23.16 -32.12 0.18
C ILE A 402 22.09 -33.19 -0.05
N TRP A 403 22.25 -34.33 0.63
CA TRP A 403 21.33 -35.45 0.58
C TRP A 403 20.88 -35.83 1.98
N GLY A 404 19.59 -35.65 2.28
CA GLY A 404 18.99 -36.07 3.53
C GLY A 404 18.79 -37.59 3.62
N PRO A 405 18.73 -38.20 4.81
CA PRO A 405 18.46 -39.62 4.97
C PRO A 405 17.01 -39.96 4.61
N VAL A 406 16.77 -41.13 3.99
CA VAL A 406 15.41 -41.66 3.82
C VAL A 406 14.97 -42.27 5.15
N VAL A 407 13.88 -41.76 5.72
CA VAL A 407 13.32 -42.23 7.00
C VAL A 407 11.86 -42.61 6.88
N ASN A 408 11.30 -43.31 7.86
CA ASN A 408 9.87 -43.63 7.89
C ASN A 408 9.05 -42.38 8.27
N LEU A 409 7.99 -42.13 7.51
CA LEU A 409 7.04 -41.06 7.82
C LEU A 409 6.03 -41.53 8.88
N PRO A 410 5.79 -40.74 9.94
CA PRO A 410 4.82 -41.09 10.98
C PRO A 410 3.36 -40.83 10.55
N PHE A 411 3.15 -40.14 9.43
CA PHE A 411 1.85 -39.59 9.06
C PHE A 411 0.83 -40.66 8.65
N SER A 412 -0.44 -40.44 9.01
CA SER A 412 -1.58 -41.31 8.67
C SER A 412 -1.95 -41.24 7.19
N ASP A 413 -1.71 -40.10 6.55
CA ASP A 413 -2.00 -39.82 5.14
C ASP A 413 -0.77 -40.01 4.22
N LYS A 414 0.30 -40.64 4.72
CA LYS A 414 1.55 -40.84 3.97
C LYS A 414 1.38 -41.56 2.63
N ASP A 415 0.32 -42.36 2.47
CA ASP A 415 0.04 -43.08 1.23
C ASP A 415 -0.60 -42.22 0.14
N GLN A 416 -1.01 -40.99 0.47
CA GLN A 416 -1.45 -39.99 -0.50
C GLN A 416 -0.29 -39.20 -1.12
N ILE A 417 0.93 -39.35 -0.57
CA ILE A 417 2.13 -38.67 -1.05
C ILE A 417 2.63 -39.37 -2.31
N ILE A 418 2.61 -38.68 -3.45
CA ILE A 418 3.11 -39.26 -4.72
C ILE A 418 4.64 -39.36 -4.68
N TYR A 419 5.30 -38.31 -4.21
CA TYR A 419 6.76 -38.18 -4.15
C TYR A 419 7.26 -38.46 -2.72
N LYS A 420 7.01 -39.68 -2.25
CA LYS A 420 7.22 -40.08 -0.85
C LYS A 420 8.67 -39.90 -0.39
N GLU A 421 9.64 -40.23 -1.24
CA GLU A 421 11.07 -40.15 -0.90
C GLU A 421 11.53 -38.71 -0.62
N ASP A 422 11.07 -37.72 -1.39
CA ASP A 422 11.41 -36.31 -1.16
C ASP A 422 10.95 -35.85 0.22
N VAL A 423 9.71 -36.21 0.60
CA VAL A 423 9.16 -35.90 1.92
C VAL A 423 9.92 -36.64 3.03
N GLN A 424 10.29 -37.91 2.80
CA GLN A 424 11.11 -38.67 3.75
C GLN A 424 12.46 -38.01 4.01
N ARG A 425 13.16 -37.57 2.96
CA ARG A 425 14.47 -36.90 3.10
C ARG A 425 14.36 -35.59 3.85
N LEU A 426 13.37 -34.76 3.51
CA LEU A 426 13.16 -33.50 4.21
C LEU A 426 12.70 -33.69 5.65
N TYR A 427 11.89 -34.70 5.93
CA TYR A 427 11.48 -35.04 7.29
C TYR A 427 12.68 -35.53 8.12
N GLY A 428 13.55 -36.36 7.52
CA GLY A 428 14.80 -36.82 8.13
C GLY A 428 15.78 -35.69 8.43
N LEU A 429 15.76 -34.61 7.65
CA LEU A 429 16.53 -33.38 7.91
C LEU A 429 15.83 -32.41 8.87
N GLY A 430 14.58 -32.70 9.27
CA GLY A 430 13.78 -31.83 10.12
C GLY A 430 13.22 -30.59 9.42
N ILE A 431 13.36 -30.47 8.09
CA ILE A 431 12.91 -29.32 7.31
C ILE A 431 11.39 -29.25 7.22
N VAL A 432 10.74 -30.40 7.01
CA VAL A 432 9.28 -30.53 6.96
C VAL A 432 8.74 -31.28 8.17
N ARG A 433 7.59 -30.83 8.67
CA ARG A 433 6.82 -31.45 9.76
C ARG A 433 5.35 -31.56 9.33
N GLY A 434 4.56 -32.33 10.09
CA GLY A 434 3.11 -32.45 9.86
C GLY A 434 2.33 -31.19 10.25
N LYS A 435 1.07 -31.10 9.84
CA LYS A 435 0.15 -30.00 10.16
C LYS A 435 -0.61 -30.17 11.49
N GLY A 436 -0.33 -31.24 12.24
CA GLY A 436 -1.16 -31.68 13.38
C GLY A 436 -1.93 -32.95 13.03
N ASP A 437 -2.62 -33.53 14.02
CA ASP A 437 -3.48 -34.73 13.86
C ASP A 437 -2.82 -35.91 13.13
N ASN A 438 -1.50 -36.03 13.27
CA ASN A 438 -0.68 -37.01 12.57
C ASN A 438 -0.77 -36.96 11.02
N GLN A 439 -1.05 -35.80 10.42
CA GLN A 439 -1.18 -35.62 8.97
C GLN A 439 -0.05 -34.78 8.37
N TYR A 440 0.34 -35.10 7.14
CA TYR A 440 1.24 -34.30 6.31
C TYR A 440 0.51 -33.29 5.42
N ASP A 441 -0.69 -33.65 4.95
CA ASP A 441 -1.53 -32.94 4.00
C ASP A 441 -0.83 -32.69 2.64
N PRO A 442 -0.49 -33.75 1.87
CA PRO A 442 0.32 -33.59 0.65
C PRO A 442 -0.36 -32.76 -0.45
N LYS A 443 -1.69 -32.79 -0.52
CA LYS A 443 -2.50 -32.13 -1.56
C LYS A 443 -2.95 -30.72 -1.15
N GLY A 444 -2.91 -30.40 0.14
CA GLY A 444 -3.22 -29.06 0.62
C GLY A 444 -2.20 -28.02 0.14
N THR A 445 -2.67 -26.78 0.02
CA THR A 445 -1.83 -25.65 -0.38
C THR A 445 -0.90 -25.21 0.75
N THR A 446 0.24 -24.64 0.37
CA THR A 446 1.23 -24.10 1.31
C THR A 446 0.98 -22.61 1.54
N THR A 447 0.97 -22.16 2.80
CA THR A 447 0.86 -20.72 3.11
C THR A 447 2.21 -20.01 3.03
N ARG A 448 2.21 -18.67 3.03
CA ARG A 448 3.45 -17.87 3.11
C ARG A 448 4.24 -18.15 4.38
N GLY A 449 3.58 -18.31 5.53
CA GLY A 449 4.22 -18.65 6.80
C GLY A 449 4.84 -20.04 6.81
N GLU A 450 4.15 -21.03 6.25
CA GLU A 450 4.72 -22.39 6.05
C GLU A 450 5.89 -22.38 5.08
N THR A 451 5.80 -21.59 4.01
CA THR A 451 6.90 -21.44 3.06
C THR A 451 8.12 -20.82 3.72
N ALA A 452 7.90 -19.82 4.59
CA ALA A 452 8.99 -19.19 5.33
C ALA A 452 9.73 -20.20 6.20
N THR A 453 9.02 -21.08 6.91
CA THR A 453 9.68 -22.09 7.75
C THR A 453 10.41 -23.15 6.92
N PHE A 454 9.83 -23.61 5.80
CA PHE A 454 10.51 -24.55 4.90
C PHE A 454 11.83 -23.98 4.38
N ILE A 455 11.81 -22.71 3.96
CA ILE A 455 12.99 -22.05 3.40
C ILE A 455 14.02 -21.74 4.47
N LEU A 456 13.61 -21.23 5.64
CA LEU A 456 14.56 -20.99 6.72
C LEU A 456 15.23 -22.29 7.18
N ASN A 457 14.46 -23.35 7.37
CA ASN A 457 15.00 -24.65 7.75
C ASN A 457 15.95 -25.20 6.66
N MET A 458 15.61 -25.05 5.38
CA MET A 458 16.51 -25.41 4.28
C MET A 458 17.84 -24.63 4.35
N LEU A 459 17.77 -23.31 4.57
CA LEU A 459 18.96 -22.48 4.72
C LEU A 459 19.81 -22.89 5.93
N GLN A 460 19.19 -23.19 7.06
CA GLN A 460 19.89 -23.69 8.24
C GLN A 460 20.59 -25.03 7.96
N VAL A 461 19.97 -25.94 7.20
CA VAL A 461 20.64 -27.19 6.78
C VAL A 461 21.81 -26.91 5.82
N ILE A 462 21.68 -25.96 4.91
CA ILE A 462 22.77 -25.57 3.99
C ILE A 462 23.94 -24.93 4.76
N GLU A 463 23.62 -24.08 5.74
CA GLU A 463 24.61 -23.28 6.49
C GLU A 463 25.28 -24.09 7.61
N ASN A 464 24.51 -24.91 8.32
CA ASN A 464 24.90 -25.53 9.58
C ASN A 464 24.85 -27.06 9.55
N GLY A 465 24.32 -27.67 8.48
CA GLY A 465 24.08 -29.11 8.39
C GLY A 465 22.83 -29.61 9.14
N SER A 466 22.11 -28.73 9.85
CA SER A 466 20.90 -29.07 10.62
C SER A 466 19.95 -27.88 10.77
N VAL A 467 18.65 -28.17 10.93
CA VAL A 467 17.63 -27.16 11.31
C VAL A 467 17.69 -26.74 12.78
N GLU A 468 18.39 -27.53 13.60
CA GLU A 468 18.40 -27.31 15.04
C GLU A 468 19.50 -26.33 15.40
N LYS A 469 19.20 -25.40 16.31
CA LYS A 469 20.18 -24.43 16.80
C LYS A 469 21.36 -25.19 17.40
N VAL A 470 22.52 -25.01 16.81
CA VAL A 470 23.77 -25.52 17.38
C VAL A 470 24.10 -24.68 18.60
N ILE A 471 24.13 -25.32 19.78
CA ILE A 471 24.51 -24.68 21.04
C ILE A 471 25.94 -25.04 21.46
N GLY A 472 26.59 -25.97 20.76
CA GLY A 472 27.97 -26.33 21.00
C GLY A 472 28.46 -27.51 20.16
N THR A 473 29.70 -27.92 20.42
CA THR A 473 30.31 -29.13 19.85
C THR A 473 30.90 -29.97 20.99
N ALA A 474 30.77 -31.29 20.90
CA ALA A 474 31.31 -32.22 21.89
C ALA A 474 32.29 -33.20 21.22
N GLN A 475 33.48 -33.35 21.80
CA GLN A 475 34.44 -34.39 21.41
C GLN A 475 34.39 -35.53 22.42
N ILE A 476 34.12 -36.74 21.93
CA ILE A 476 33.94 -37.92 22.79
C ILE A 476 35.29 -38.60 23.01
N ASN A 477 35.86 -38.44 24.18
CA ASN A 477 37.13 -39.07 24.57
C ASN A 477 36.94 -40.45 25.20
N GLY A 478 35.71 -40.75 25.64
CA GLY A 478 35.29 -42.05 26.20
C GLY A 478 35.15 -43.15 25.15
N ILE A 479 35.29 -44.40 25.60
CA ILE A 479 35.08 -45.58 24.75
C ILE A 479 33.65 -46.08 24.94
N GLY A 480 32.87 -46.11 23.85
CA GLY A 480 31.55 -46.74 23.83
C GLY A 480 30.48 -46.02 24.64
N VAL A 481 30.48 -44.68 24.65
CA VAL A 481 29.45 -43.87 25.31
C VAL A 481 28.10 -44.21 24.70
N ASN A 482 27.10 -44.48 25.54
CA ASN A 482 25.76 -44.84 25.09
C ASN A 482 25.06 -43.61 24.51
N VAL A 483 24.64 -43.71 23.25
CA VAL A 483 23.70 -42.79 22.64
C VAL A 483 22.30 -43.37 22.84
N ARG A 484 21.39 -42.58 23.42
CA ARG A 484 20.04 -43.01 23.80
C ARG A 484 18.95 -42.27 23.05
N SER A 485 17.77 -42.88 22.98
CA SER A 485 16.57 -42.31 22.33
C SER A 485 15.95 -41.11 23.05
N GLY A 486 16.39 -40.80 24.27
CA GLY A 486 15.94 -39.66 25.08
C GLY A 486 16.93 -39.28 26.18
N SER A 487 16.66 -38.16 26.86
CA SER A 487 17.46 -37.52 27.90
C SER A 487 17.37 -38.22 29.27
N GLY A 488 17.72 -39.51 29.30
CA GLY A 488 17.67 -40.32 30.53
C GLY A 488 18.19 -41.75 30.37
N THR A 489 18.55 -42.38 31.49
CA THR A 489 19.09 -43.75 31.50
C THR A 489 18.02 -44.83 31.22
N ASN A 490 16.75 -44.48 31.36
CA ASN A 490 15.58 -45.32 31.07
C ASN A 490 15.29 -45.45 29.56
N TYR A 491 15.85 -44.59 28.71
CA TYR A 491 15.66 -44.65 27.26
C TYR A 491 16.55 -45.72 26.61
N SER A 492 16.07 -46.31 25.52
CA SER A 492 16.78 -47.34 24.77
C SER A 492 18.10 -46.82 24.19
N ILE A 493 19.14 -47.66 24.21
CA ILE A 493 20.42 -47.36 23.56
C ILE A 493 20.23 -47.54 22.05
N VAL A 494 20.43 -46.47 21.29
CA VAL A 494 20.31 -46.47 19.82
C VAL A 494 21.62 -46.79 19.13
N ARG A 495 22.76 -46.39 19.73
CA ARG A 495 24.12 -46.77 19.30
C ARG A 495 25.13 -46.49 20.40
N LYS A 496 26.40 -46.83 20.17
CA LYS A 496 27.53 -46.36 20.98
C LYS A 496 28.43 -45.44 20.15
N THR A 497 29.05 -44.47 20.80
CA THR A 497 30.02 -43.57 20.15
C THR A 497 31.38 -44.25 19.93
N SER A 498 32.15 -43.72 18.99
CA SER A 498 33.57 -44.04 18.84
C SER A 498 34.44 -43.07 19.63
N LYS A 499 35.60 -43.53 20.13
CA LYS A 499 36.59 -42.64 20.73
C LYS A 499 37.11 -41.65 19.68
N GLY A 500 37.14 -40.37 20.02
CA GLY A 500 37.50 -39.26 19.14
C GLY A 500 36.36 -38.74 18.26
N GLU A 501 35.15 -39.32 18.35
CA GLU A 501 33.99 -38.84 17.60
C GLU A 501 33.67 -37.39 17.97
N LYS A 502 33.49 -36.53 16.96
CA LYS A 502 33.05 -35.15 17.15
C LYS A 502 31.57 -35.07 16.78
N VAL A 503 30.78 -34.52 17.68
CA VAL A 503 29.33 -34.38 17.50
C VAL A 503 28.91 -32.94 17.75
N THR A 504 27.89 -32.51 17.01
CA THR A 504 27.23 -31.23 17.22
C THR A 504 26.21 -31.38 18.35
N VAL A 505 26.08 -30.37 19.21
CA VAL A 505 25.11 -30.35 20.30
C VAL A 505 24.01 -29.35 19.99
N TYR A 506 22.77 -29.80 20.07
CA TYR A 506 21.59 -29.04 19.68
C TYR A 506 20.72 -28.64 20.88
N GLU A 507 20.86 -29.33 22.01
CA GLU A 507 20.08 -29.11 23.21
C GLU A 507 20.79 -29.67 24.44
N GLU A 508 20.62 -29.02 25.58
CA GLU A 508 21.04 -29.49 26.90
C GLU A 508 19.78 -29.71 27.74
N GLU A 509 19.58 -30.93 28.24
CA GLU A 509 18.46 -31.25 29.12
C GLU A 509 18.91 -32.18 30.24
N ASN A 510 18.76 -31.74 31.50
CA ASN A 510 19.04 -32.57 32.68
C ASN A 510 20.42 -33.27 32.68
N GLY A 511 21.45 -32.59 32.17
CA GLY A 511 22.80 -33.14 32.05
C GLY A 511 23.02 -34.04 30.83
N TRP A 512 22.07 -34.12 29.91
CA TRP A 512 22.21 -34.81 28.62
C TRP A 512 22.37 -33.80 27.49
N LEU A 513 23.18 -34.18 26.50
CA LEU A 513 23.39 -33.42 25.26
C LEU A 513 22.64 -34.12 24.13
N ARG A 514 21.74 -33.40 23.46
CA ARG A 514 21.11 -33.90 22.25
C ARG A 514 22.05 -33.69 21.08
N ILE A 515 22.46 -34.79 20.45
CA ILE A 515 23.45 -34.83 19.36
C ILE A 515 22.83 -35.22 18.02
N GLY A 516 21.50 -35.35 17.98
CA GLY A 516 20.70 -35.63 16.80
C GLY A 516 19.27 -36.01 17.21
N THR A 517 18.37 -36.14 16.24
CA THR A 517 16.98 -36.55 16.51
C THR A 517 16.95 -37.94 17.17
N GLY A 518 16.44 -38.02 18.40
CA GLY A 518 16.43 -39.27 19.17
C GLY A 518 17.83 -39.79 19.51
N GLN A 519 18.82 -38.90 19.61
CA GLN A 519 20.19 -39.25 19.99
C GLN A 519 20.67 -38.32 21.09
N TRP A 520 20.80 -38.89 22.29
CA TRP A 520 21.24 -38.19 23.49
C TRP A 520 22.44 -38.89 24.12
N ILE A 521 23.42 -38.11 24.57
CA ILE A 521 24.55 -38.59 25.36
C ILE A 521 24.53 -37.93 26.73
N TYR A 522 24.89 -38.68 27.77
CA TYR A 522 25.05 -38.09 29.10
C TYR A 522 26.35 -37.28 29.11
N TYR A 523 26.27 -36.01 29.54
CA TYR A 523 27.45 -35.18 29.65
C TYR A 523 28.23 -35.52 30.91
N ASP A 524 29.49 -35.87 30.73
CA ASP A 524 30.46 -36.05 31.80
C ASP A 524 31.82 -35.54 31.31
N SER A 525 32.34 -34.53 31.99
CA SER A 525 33.59 -33.87 31.61
C SER A 525 34.82 -34.78 31.71
N SER A 526 34.73 -35.94 32.36
CA SER A 526 35.83 -36.90 32.39
C SER A 526 36.05 -37.64 31.05
N TYR A 527 35.06 -37.64 30.15
CA TYR A 527 35.17 -38.32 28.86
C TYR A 527 34.49 -37.59 27.68
N ILE A 528 33.98 -36.38 27.88
CA ILE A 528 33.41 -35.53 26.83
C ILE A 528 33.95 -34.10 26.99
N ASP A 529 34.68 -33.62 25.98
CA ASP A 529 35.07 -32.21 25.90
C ASP A 529 33.97 -31.44 25.19
N TYR A 530 33.15 -30.72 25.96
CA TYR A 530 32.03 -29.96 25.43
C TYR A 530 32.34 -28.46 25.35
N ASN A 531 32.32 -27.91 24.13
CA ASN A 531 32.52 -26.51 23.84
C ASN A 531 31.18 -25.87 23.47
N ARG A 532 30.63 -25.07 24.39
CA ARG A 532 29.41 -24.29 24.19
C ARG A 532 29.69 -23.07 23.31
N LEU A 533 28.80 -22.77 22.37
CA LEU A 533 28.87 -21.61 21.47
C LEU A 533 28.32 -20.33 22.11
#